data_AF-A0A1G9W025-F1
#
_entry.id   AF-A0A1G9W025-F1
#
_cell.length_a   1.000
_cell.length_b   1.000
_cell.length_c   1.000
_cell.angle_alpha   90.00
_cell.angle_beta   90.00
_cell.angle_gamma   90.00
#
_symmetry.space_group_name_H-M   'P 1'
#
loop_
_entity.id
_entity.type
_entity.pdbx_description
1 polymer ?
#
loop_
_entity_poly.entity_id
_entity_poly.type
_entity_poly.pdbx_seq_one_letter_code
_entity_poly.pdbx_strand_id
1 'polypeptide(L)'
;MTDTVAVLALDAVDVRLAREWDCENLLLDDHAKLETYAHSLEFPRTMEVWPTVATGLAPDEHGVVGDANEWENPALRAASKVTQYLPREVRSTLGKPFQRAGEERSMAQTDASHVFEDGVVRYWPGITPADHVREAWRLMALASSGDITEERLERELTGFAGEELGWLAVASEWDVPIAGVHSHVVDIMGHTYAEREARYRETYEWIDEQVGYLRERVDRLVVLSDHGMQVGWLDDEEPGTHSFEAFVSAEGVDGPLPDSVYDVREWLAGQLDEAVAADERAASSDTPVQHLKDLGYME
;
A
#
# COMPACT_ATOMS: atom_id res chain seq x y z
N MET A 1 -0.44 -22.38 -12.58
CA MET A 1 -1.36 -22.03 -11.49
C MET A 1 -0.66 -22.51 -10.24
N THR A 2 0.05 -21.54 -9.66
CA THR A 2 0.88 -21.63 -8.46
C THR A 2 -0.02 -21.46 -7.23
N ASP A 3 0.38 -22.00 -6.09
CA ASP A 3 -0.41 -21.88 -4.84
C ASP A 3 -0.19 -20.54 -4.11
N THR A 4 0.44 -19.57 -4.78
CA THR A 4 0.77 -18.24 -4.25
C THR A 4 -0.47 -17.44 -3.89
N VAL A 5 -0.52 -16.94 -2.66
CA VAL A 5 -1.54 -15.97 -2.25
C VAL A 5 -1.12 -14.58 -2.74
N ALA A 6 -1.92 -13.97 -3.61
CA ALA A 6 -1.70 -12.60 -4.06
C ALA A 6 -2.49 -11.62 -3.17
N VAL A 7 -1.81 -10.62 -2.60
CA VAL A 7 -2.40 -9.60 -1.74
C VAL A 7 -2.28 -8.24 -2.40
N LEU A 8 -3.43 -7.68 -2.78
CA LEU A 8 -3.55 -6.32 -3.30
C LEU A 8 -4.06 -5.40 -2.18
N ALA A 9 -3.17 -4.56 -1.67
CA ALA A 9 -3.51 -3.49 -0.74
C ALA A 9 -3.93 -2.25 -1.54
N LEU A 10 -5.22 -1.92 -1.57
CA LEU A 10 -5.77 -0.72 -2.17
C LEU A 10 -6.08 0.29 -1.06
N ASP A 11 -5.32 1.38 -1.02
CA ASP A 11 -5.50 2.43 -0.01
C ASP A 11 -6.86 3.15 -0.15
N ALA A 12 -7.56 3.30 0.96
CA ALA A 12 -8.81 4.05 1.11
C ALA A 12 -10.04 3.57 0.31
N VAL A 13 -10.10 2.31 -0.11
CA VAL A 13 -11.35 1.76 -0.64
C VAL A 13 -12.38 1.62 0.49
N ASP A 14 -13.41 2.46 0.45
CA ASP A 14 -14.56 2.42 1.35
C ASP A 14 -15.55 1.30 0.96
N VAL A 15 -15.82 0.36 1.89
CA VAL A 15 -16.73 -0.78 1.65
C VAL A 15 -18.15 -0.37 1.28
N ARG A 16 -18.61 0.80 1.74
CA ARG A 16 -19.96 1.29 1.44
C ARG A 16 -20.06 1.66 -0.03
N LEU A 17 -19.05 2.34 -0.54
CA LEU A 17 -18.98 2.78 -1.94
C LEU A 17 -18.80 1.61 -2.90
N ALA A 18 -17.93 0.65 -2.56
CA ALA A 18 -17.76 -0.57 -3.37
C ALA A 18 -19.09 -1.34 -3.52
N ARG A 19 -19.89 -1.40 -2.45
CA ARG A 19 -21.24 -2.02 -2.46
C ARG A 19 -22.27 -1.17 -3.18
N GLU A 20 -22.26 0.15 -3.00
CA GLU A 20 -23.22 1.06 -3.63
C GLU A 20 -23.07 1.09 -5.16
N TRP A 21 -21.84 0.94 -5.65
CA TRP A 21 -21.53 0.98 -7.08
C TRP A 21 -21.38 -0.39 -7.72
N ASP A 22 -21.72 -1.46 -7.00
CA ASP A 22 -21.68 -2.84 -7.48
C ASP A 22 -20.31 -3.22 -8.08
N CYS A 23 -19.22 -2.89 -7.39
CA CYS A 23 -17.86 -3.23 -7.81
C CYS A 23 -17.57 -4.72 -7.59
N GLU A 24 -18.10 -5.58 -8.47
CA GLU A 24 -18.06 -7.05 -8.36
C GLU A 24 -16.64 -7.66 -8.38
N ASN A 25 -15.63 -6.96 -8.90
CA ASN A 25 -14.25 -7.44 -8.88
C ASN A 25 -13.50 -6.99 -7.62
N LEU A 26 -13.87 -5.87 -7.01
CA LEU A 26 -13.42 -5.50 -5.67
C LEU A 26 -14.12 -6.34 -4.59
N LEU A 27 -15.41 -6.66 -4.81
CA LEU A 27 -16.24 -7.50 -3.96
C LEU A 27 -16.16 -8.95 -4.43
N LEU A 28 -15.02 -9.58 -4.20
CA LEU A 28 -14.78 -11.00 -4.45
C LEU A 28 -15.80 -11.90 -3.70
N ASP A 29 -15.70 -13.21 -3.94
CA ASP A 29 -16.60 -14.25 -3.43
C ASP A 29 -16.95 -14.08 -1.94
N ASP A 30 -15.93 -13.82 -1.11
CA ASP A 30 -16.11 -13.44 0.28
C ASP A 30 -15.60 -12.01 0.50
N HIS A 31 -16.40 -11.18 1.18
CA HIS A 31 -16.00 -9.82 1.54
C HIS A 31 -16.70 -9.32 2.80
N ALA A 32 -15.97 -8.57 3.62
CA ALA A 32 -16.46 -8.01 4.86
C ALA A 32 -15.85 -6.64 5.15
N LYS A 33 -16.51 -5.87 6.01
CA LYS A 33 -15.91 -4.70 6.63
C LYS A 33 -14.79 -5.19 7.57
N LEU A 34 -13.66 -4.51 7.55
CA LEU A 34 -12.53 -4.75 8.45
C LEU A 34 -12.51 -3.65 9.52
N GLU A 35 -12.36 -4.01 10.79
CA GLU A 35 -12.19 -3.02 11.85
C GLU A 35 -10.78 -2.40 11.75
N THR A 36 -10.73 -1.07 11.61
CA THR A 36 -9.51 -0.26 11.57
C THR A 36 -9.47 0.73 12.74
N TYR A 37 -8.36 1.45 12.90
CA TYR A 37 -8.13 2.33 14.05
C TYR A 37 -7.52 3.67 13.65
N ALA A 38 -7.60 4.63 14.57
CA ALA A 38 -6.86 5.89 14.53
C ALA A 38 -5.94 5.95 15.76
N HIS A 39 -4.68 6.36 15.57
CA HIS A 39 -3.68 6.43 16.64
C HIS A 39 -3.11 7.84 16.81
N SER A 40 -2.39 8.37 15.82
CA SER A 40 -1.78 9.70 15.94
C SER A 40 -2.68 10.86 15.49
N LEU A 41 -3.78 10.56 14.80
CA LEU A 41 -4.84 11.49 14.42
C LEU A 41 -6.21 10.95 14.85
N GLU A 42 -7.26 11.72 14.58
CA GLU A 42 -8.66 11.30 14.78
C GLU A 42 -9.16 10.32 13.72
N PHE A 43 -8.43 10.19 12.59
CA PHE A 43 -8.74 9.29 11.49
C PHE A 43 -7.59 8.29 11.24
N PRO A 44 -7.87 7.12 10.64
CA PRO A 44 -6.84 6.14 10.28
C PRO A 44 -5.75 6.74 9.40
N ARG A 45 -4.54 6.20 9.49
CA ARG A 45 -3.39 6.65 8.70
C ARG A 45 -2.71 5.48 8.00
N THR A 46 -2.63 5.55 6.67
CA THR A 46 -1.82 4.70 5.79
C THR A 46 -0.51 4.22 6.42
N MET A 47 0.31 5.16 6.90
CA MET A 47 1.65 4.83 7.41
C MET A 47 1.66 4.07 8.73
N GLU A 48 0.56 4.10 9.49
CA GLU A 48 0.42 3.36 10.74
C GLU A 48 -0.30 2.02 10.49
N VAL A 49 -1.37 2.03 9.69
CA VAL A 49 -2.25 0.86 9.53
C VAL A 49 -1.60 -0.22 8.64
N TRP A 50 -0.95 0.12 7.52
CA TRP A 50 -0.33 -0.90 6.66
C TRP A 50 0.76 -1.75 7.34
N PRO A 51 1.69 -1.20 8.14
CA PRO A 51 2.58 -2.04 8.92
C PRO A 51 1.83 -2.86 9.99
N THR A 52 0.74 -2.36 10.57
CA THR A 52 -0.15 -3.18 11.43
C THR A 52 -0.73 -4.36 10.67
N VAL A 53 -1.28 -4.15 9.47
CA VAL A 53 -1.84 -5.22 8.62
C VAL A 53 -0.81 -6.33 8.35
N ALA A 54 0.45 -5.94 8.08
CA ALA A 54 1.51 -6.89 7.79
C ALA A 54 2.10 -7.61 9.03
N THR A 55 2.07 -6.97 10.21
CA THR A 55 2.75 -7.44 11.43
C THR A 55 1.81 -7.93 12.54
N GLY A 56 0.54 -7.53 12.52
CA GLY A 56 -0.44 -7.71 13.59
C GLY A 56 -0.15 -6.92 14.86
N LEU A 57 0.82 -5.99 14.82
CA LEU A 57 1.28 -5.21 15.97
C LEU A 57 0.67 -3.81 15.96
N ALA A 58 0.58 -3.14 17.11
CA ALA A 58 0.18 -1.73 17.16
C ALA A 58 1.31 -0.77 16.72
N PRO A 59 1.00 0.51 16.41
CA PRO A 59 1.99 1.53 15.99
C PRO A 59 3.23 1.63 16.88
N ASP A 60 3.05 1.63 18.19
CA ASP A 60 4.17 1.72 19.14
C ASP A 60 5.01 0.43 19.20
N GLU A 61 4.46 -0.71 18.77
CA GLU A 61 5.11 -2.02 18.77
C GLU A 61 5.88 -2.29 17.47
N HIS A 62 5.29 -2.00 16.31
CA HIS A 62 6.02 -2.05 15.02
C HIS A 62 6.90 -0.80 14.79
N GLY A 63 6.74 0.26 15.60
CA GLY A 63 7.63 1.42 15.63
C GLY A 63 7.47 2.41 14.48
N VAL A 64 6.41 2.29 13.68
CA VAL A 64 6.08 3.25 12.61
C VAL A 64 4.89 4.10 13.08
N VAL A 65 5.17 5.36 13.45
CA VAL A 65 4.19 6.27 14.06
C VAL A 65 4.19 7.64 13.35
N GLY A 66 3.01 8.21 13.16
CA GLY A 66 2.81 9.57 12.67
C GLY A 66 3.06 9.75 11.17
N ASP A 67 3.80 10.80 10.77
CA ASP A 67 4.07 11.13 9.35
C ASP A 67 5.12 10.19 8.72
N ALA A 68 5.66 9.22 9.49
CA ALA A 68 6.57 8.16 9.07
C ALA A 68 7.65 8.57 8.05
N ASN A 69 8.23 9.77 8.24
CA ASN A 69 9.40 10.21 7.51
C ASN A 69 10.63 9.93 8.37
N GLU A 70 11.46 8.97 7.95
CA GLU A 70 12.73 8.70 8.58
C GLU A 70 13.85 9.52 7.97
N TRP A 71 14.80 9.93 8.80
CA TRP A 71 16.04 10.53 8.34
C TRP A 71 17.06 9.42 8.05
N GLU A 72 17.79 9.55 6.95
CA GLU A 72 18.91 8.66 6.64
C GLU A 72 20.01 8.76 7.70
N ASN A 73 20.25 9.96 8.25
CA ASN A 73 21.20 10.16 9.34
C ASN A 73 20.79 9.49 10.67
N PRO A 74 21.62 8.59 11.25
CA PRO A 74 21.30 7.86 12.49
C PRO A 74 21.03 8.76 13.70
N ALA A 75 21.72 9.89 13.83
CA ALA A 75 21.53 10.82 14.94
C ALA A 75 20.19 11.56 14.82
N LEU A 76 19.77 11.88 13.59
CA LEU A 76 18.47 12.50 13.33
C LEU A 76 17.33 11.51 13.44
N ARG A 77 17.54 10.24 13.10
CA ARG A 77 16.58 9.16 13.32
C ARG A 77 16.31 8.94 14.81
N ALA A 78 17.35 8.93 15.63
CA ALA A 78 17.19 8.87 17.09
C ALA A 78 16.45 10.11 17.65
N ALA A 79 16.77 11.30 17.13
CA ALA A 79 16.09 12.53 17.52
C ALA A 79 14.63 12.58 17.04
N SER A 80 14.29 12.01 15.87
CA SER A 80 12.92 11.96 15.37
C SER A 80 12.04 11.02 16.17
N LYS A 81 12.56 9.87 16.64
CA LYS A 81 11.83 8.97 17.55
C LYS A 81 11.41 9.65 18.86
N VAL A 82 12.21 10.59 19.36
CA VAL A 82 11.88 11.38 20.56
C VAL A 82 10.90 12.52 20.25
N THR A 83 11.03 13.14 19.08
CA THR A 83 10.26 14.33 18.71
C THR A 83 8.97 14.02 17.94
N GLN A 84 8.68 12.75 17.64
CA GLN A 84 7.47 12.35 16.94
C GLN A 84 6.18 12.74 17.68
N TYR A 85 6.23 12.79 19.02
CA TYR A 85 5.15 13.23 19.90
C TYR A 85 5.00 14.75 20.02
N LEU A 86 5.87 15.53 19.35
CA LEU A 86 5.79 16.98 19.37
C LEU A 86 4.86 17.51 18.25
N PRO A 87 4.26 18.70 18.44
CA PRO A 87 3.45 19.35 17.42
C PRO A 87 4.17 19.51 16.08
N ARG A 88 3.41 19.42 14.98
CA ARG A 88 3.93 19.40 13.61
C ARG A 88 4.78 20.63 13.29
N GLU A 89 4.44 21.82 13.80
CA GLU A 89 5.24 23.03 13.55
C GLU A 89 6.64 22.95 14.17
N VAL A 90 6.75 22.29 15.33
CA VAL A 90 8.03 22.09 16.03
C VAL A 90 8.88 21.08 15.25
N ARG A 91 8.29 19.96 14.83
CA ARG A 91 9.00 18.95 14.00
C ARG A 91 9.47 19.54 12.67
N SER A 92 8.61 20.31 11.99
CA SER A 92 8.95 20.98 10.73
C SER A 92 10.10 21.97 10.91
N THR A 93 10.09 22.74 11.99
CA THR A 93 11.14 23.73 12.28
C THR A 93 12.48 23.07 12.59
N LEU A 94 12.47 21.94 13.32
CA LEU A 94 13.66 21.15 13.62
C LEU A 94 14.23 20.45 12.36
N GLY A 95 13.39 20.08 11.39
CA GLY A 95 13.82 19.41 10.14
C GLY A 95 14.36 20.32 9.03
N LYS A 96 13.97 21.60 9.01
CA LYS A 96 14.36 22.59 7.97
C LYS A 96 15.87 22.70 7.70
N PRO A 97 16.76 22.71 8.70
CA PRO A 97 18.20 22.80 8.46
C PRO A 97 18.77 21.57 7.72
N PHE A 98 18.23 20.39 7.99
CA PHE A 98 18.72 19.12 7.45
C PHE A 98 18.21 18.87 6.02
N GLN A 99 16.96 19.22 5.74
CA GLN A 99 16.44 19.25 4.36
C GLN A 99 17.25 20.18 3.45
N ARG A 100 17.71 21.32 3.97
CA ARG A 100 18.58 22.24 3.23
C ARG A 100 20.00 21.71 3.02
N ALA A 101 20.42 20.71 3.79
CA ALA A 101 21.72 20.06 3.66
C ALA A 101 21.70 18.88 2.67
N GLY A 102 20.55 18.56 2.07
CA GLY A 102 20.41 17.46 1.12
C GLY A 102 20.23 16.08 1.76
N GLU A 103 19.92 16.03 3.07
CA GLU A 103 19.55 14.78 3.73
C GLU A 103 18.19 14.30 3.20
N GLU A 104 18.18 13.16 2.52
CA GLU A 104 16.97 12.54 2.02
C GLU A 104 16.18 11.93 3.18
N ARG A 105 14.85 11.92 3.03
CA ARG A 105 13.95 11.25 3.96
C ARG A 105 13.39 10.04 3.24
N SER A 106 13.53 8.87 3.84
CA SER A 106 12.84 7.66 3.38
C SER A 106 11.52 7.52 4.12
N MET A 107 10.60 6.74 3.57
CA MET A 107 9.47 6.27 4.36
C MET A 107 9.99 5.32 5.44
N ALA A 108 9.48 5.49 6.66
CA ALA A 108 9.83 4.64 7.79
C ALA A 108 9.48 3.19 7.48
N GLN A 109 10.32 2.27 7.95
CA GLN A 109 10.11 0.84 7.86
C GLN A 109 10.25 0.21 9.25
N THR A 110 9.59 -0.93 9.44
CA THR A 110 9.72 -1.74 10.65
C THR A 110 10.72 -2.87 10.45
N ASP A 111 11.43 -3.22 11.52
CA ASP A 111 12.22 -4.45 11.60
C ASP A 111 11.41 -5.63 12.20
N ALA A 112 10.12 -5.44 12.48
CA ALA A 112 9.25 -6.47 13.01
C ALA A 112 8.96 -7.56 11.97
N SER A 113 8.84 -8.81 12.43
CA SER A 113 8.43 -9.93 11.56
C SER A 113 7.05 -9.66 10.96
N HIS A 114 6.92 -9.95 9.68
CA HIS A 114 5.73 -9.68 8.88
C HIS A 114 5.39 -10.87 7.98
N VAL A 115 4.15 -10.91 7.48
CA VAL A 115 3.66 -12.06 6.69
C VAL A 115 4.46 -12.34 5.40
N PHE A 116 5.12 -11.34 4.83
CA PHE A 116 5.88 -11.46 3.58
C PHE A 116 7.34 -11.96 3.73
N GLU A 117 7.79 -12.42 4.91
CA GLU A 117 9.20 -12.80 5.14
C GLU A 117 9.70 -13.90 4.19
N ASP A 118 8.86 -14.90 3.92
CA ASP A 118 9.14 -16.00 2.99
C ASP A 118 8.54 -15.77 1.59
N GLY A 119 7.99 -14.59 1.34
CA GLY A 119 7.31 -14.23 0.10
C GLY A 119 8.01 -13.09 -0.64
N VAL A 120 7.23 -12.37 -1.44
CA VAL A 120 7.67 -11.15 -2.13
C VAL A 120 6.70 -10.02 -1.86
N VAL A 121 7.21 -8.81 -1.65
CA VAL A 121 6.38 -7.64 -1.43
C VAL A 121 7.00 -6.41 -2.07
N ARG A 122 6.15 -5.53 -2.62
CA ARG A 122 6.56 -4.22 -3.14
C ARG A 122 5.65 -3.13 -2.64
N TYR A 123 6.23 -1.96 -2.47
CA TYR A 123 5.51 -0.70 -2.23
C TYR A 123 4.66 -0.66 -0.96
N TRP A 124 4.69 -1.70 -0.12
CA TRP A 124 3.93 -1.78 1.11
C TRP A 124 4.47 -0.80 2.16
N PRO A 125 3.71 0.23 2.57
CA PRO A 125 4.17 1.22 3.53
C PRO A 125 4.55 0.58 4.86
N GLY A 126 5.71 0.96 5.40
CA GLY A 126 6.22 0.37 6.64
C GLY A 126 6.97 -0.95 6.47
N ILE A 127 6.88 -1.63 5.34
CA ILE A 127 7.58 -2.91 5.08
C ILE A 127 8.66 -2.76 4.00
N THR A 128 8.39 -1.99 2.95
CA THR A 128 9.34 -1.74 1.86
C THR A 128 9.49 -0.25 1.60
N PRO A 129 10.52 0.20 0.84
CA PRO A 129 10.55 1.55 0.32
C PRO A 129 9.31 1.83 -0.55
N ALA A 130 8.37 2.61 -0.02
CA ALA A 130 7.10 2.94 -0.66
C ALA A 130 7.14 4.32 -1.34
N ASP A 131 8.16 4.56 -2.17
CA ASP A 131 8.40 5.86 -2.79
C ASP A 131 7.26 6.32 -3.72
N HIS A 132 6.46 5.38 -4.23
CA HIS A 132 5.26 5.69 -5.02
C HIS A 132 4.24 6.49 -4.20
N VAL A 133 4.07 6.22 -2.89
CA VAL A 133 3.18 7.00 -2.01
C VAL A 133 3.67 8.45 -1.91
N ARG A 134 4.98 8.64 -1.75
CA ARG A 134 5.57 9.98 -1.67
C ARG A 134 5.35 10.75 -2.97
N GLU A 135 5.50 10.08 -4.10
CA GLU A 135 5.26 10.67 -5.42
C GLU A 135 3.77 10.96 -5.65
N ALA A 136 2.88 10.08 -5.22
CA ALA A 136 1.43 10.29 -5.26
C ALA A 136 1.02 11.51 -4.43
N TRP A 137 1.54 11.67 -3.21
CA TRP A 137 1.33 12.87 -2.39
C TRP A 137 1.90 14.13 -3.04
N ARG A 138 3.06 14.03 -3.73
CA ARG A 138 3.64 15.15 -4.47
C ARG A 138 2.72 15.58 -5.61
N LEU A 139 2.19 14.63 -6.38
CA LEU A 139 1.25 14.91 -7.46
C LEU A 139 -0.05 15.53 -6.95
N MET A 140 -0.61 15.02 -5.85
CA MET A 140 -1.77 15.61 -5.20
C MET A 140 -1.50 17.06 -4.79
N ALA A 141 -0.37 17.33 -4.11
CA ALA A 141 -0.01 18.68 -3.70
C ALA A 141 0.12 19.65 -4.90
N LEU A 142 0.71 19.19 -6.02
CA LEU A 142 0.78 19.97 -7.25
C LEU A 142 -0.62 20.23 -7.83
N ALA A 143 -1.51 19.24 -7.84
CA ALA A 143 -2.88 19.40 -8.31
C ALA A 143 -3.66 20.40 -7.44
N SER A 144 -3.57 20.29 -6.11
CA SER A 144 -4.22 21.22 -5.17
C SER A 144 -3.72 22.66 -5.31
N SER A 145 -2.46 22.84 -5.73
CA SER A 145 -1.89 24.17 -5.99
C SER A 145 -2.21 24.73 -7.39
N GLY A 146 -2.79 23.92 -8.28
CA GLY A 146 -3.08 24.28 -9.67
C GLY A 146 -1.87 24.19 -10.62
N ASP A 147 -0.76 23.59 -10.19
CA ASP A 147 0.45 23.42 -10.99
C ASP A 147 0.34 22.30 -12.04
N ILE A 148 -0.60 21.37 -11.85
CA ILE A 148 -0.95 20.34 -12.83
C ILE A 148 -2.47 20.24 -12.99
N THR A 149 -2.91 19.68 -14.12
CA THR A 149 -4.33 19.40 -14.39
C THR A 149 -4.76 18.09 -13.74
N GLU A 150 -6.07 17.94 -13.51
CA GLU A 150 -6.68 16.68 -13.06
C GLU A 150 -6.39 15.53 -14.03
N GLU A 151 -6.48 15.77 -15.34
CA GLU A 151 -6.11 14.77 -16.36
C GLU A 151 -4.66 14.29 -16.22
N ARG A 152 -3.73 15.18 -15.86
CA ARG A 152 -2.35 14.78 -15.61
C ARG A 152 -2.27 13.96 -14.33
N LEU A 153 -2.90 14.39 -13.24
CA LEU A 153 -2.94 13.63 -11.98
C LEU A 153 -3.46 12.20 -12.23
N GLU A 154 -4.59 12.07 -12.93
CA GLU A 154 -5.21 10.80 -13.30
C GLU A 154 -4.28 9.90 -14.09
N ARG A 155 -3.65 10.45 -15.14
CA ARG A 155 -2.74 9.66 -15.98
C ARG A 155 -1.54 9.14 -15.21
N GLU A 156 -0.92 9.94 -14.34
CA GLU A 156 0.24 9.48 -13.57
C GLU A 156 -0.17 8.44 -12.51
N LEU A 157 -1.27 8.66 -11.77
CA LEU A 157 -1.72 7.73 -10.73
C LEU A 157 -2.21 6.38 -11.29
N THR A 158 -2.95 6.40 -12.40
CA THR A 158 -3.33 5.17 -13.11
C THR A 158 -2.10 4.45 -13.68
N GLY A 159 -1.05 5.19 -14.04
CA GLY A 159 0.26 4.63 -14.38
C GLY A 159 0.89 3.84 -13.23
N PHE A 160 0.92 4.41 -12.02
CA PHE A 160 1.42 3.72 -10.82
C PHE A 160 0.62 2.45 -10.52
N ALA A 161 -0.70 2.55 -10.51
CA ALA A 161 -1.57 1.39 -10.32
C ALA A 161 -1.38 0.31 -11.40
N GLY A 162 -1.15 0.70 -12.66
CA GLY A 162 -0.80 -0.25 -13.71
C GLY A 162 0.51 -0.99 -13.45
N GLU A 163 1.54 -0.31 -12.95
CA GLU A 163 2.81 -0.93 -12.55
C GLU A 163 2.64 -1.87 -11.35
N GLU A 164 1.84 -1.48 -10.36
CA GLU A 164 1.56 -2.22 -9.14
C GLU A 164 0.79 -3.52 -9.41
N LEU A 165 -0.38 -3.40 -10.05
CA LEU A 165 -1.24 -4.55 -10.37
C LEU A 165 -0.57 -5.46 -11.41
N GLY A 166 0.13 -4.88 -12.39
CA GLY A 166 0.88 -5.64 -13.38
C GLY A 166 2.05 -6.43 -12.76
N TRP A 167 2.74 -5.85 -11.77
CA TRP A 167 3.75 -6.58 -11.02
C TRP A 167 3.14 -7.72 -10.21
N LEU A 168 2.02 -7.48 -9.51
CA LEU A 168 1.36 -8.52 -8.71
C LEU A 168 0.89 -9.69 -9.58
N ALA A 169 0.32 -9.41 -10.77
CA ALA A 169 -0.11 -10.43 -11.72
C ALA A 169 1.01 -11.35 -12.19
N VAL A 170 2.25 -10.85 -12.26
CA VAL A 170 3.43 -11.67 -12.61
C VAL A 170 4.01 -12.35 -11.38
N ALA A 171 4.04 -11.64 -10.24
CA ALA A 171 4.58 -12.16 -8.99
C ALA A 171 3.74 -13.32 -8.43
N SER A 172 2.44 -13.34 -8.67
CA SER A 172 1.55 -14.45 -8.32
C SER A 172 1.89 -15.74 -9.06
N GLU A 173 2.58 -15.68 -10.19
CA GLU A 173 3.04 -16.87 -10.94
C GLU A 173 4.40 -17.38 -10.44
N TRP A 174 5.04 -16.70 -9.49
CA TRP A 174 6.31 -17.14 -8.91
C TRP A 174 6.03 -18.26 -7.90
N ASP A 175 6.92 -19.24 -7.79
CA ASP A 175 6.80 -20.34 -6.82
C ASP A 175 7.19 -19.85 -5.41
N VAL A 176 6.39 -18.91 -4.87
CA VAL A 176 6.54 -18.28 -3.56
C VAL A 176 5.19 -18.36 -2.81
N PRO A 177 5.18 -18.45 -1.47
CA PRO A 177 3.95 -18.64 -0.70
C PRO A 177 2.99 -17.43 -0.80
N ILE A 178 3.54 -16.21 -0.86
CA ILE A 178 2.75 -14.97 -0.86
C ILE A 178 3.42 -13.87 -1.68
N ALA A 179 2.62 -13.10 -2.41
CA ALA A 179 3.04 -11.90 -3.14
C ALA A 179 2.16 -10.72 -2.74
N GLY A 180 2.74 -9.59 -2.32
CA GLY A 180 1.99 -8.41 -1.87
C GLY A 180 2.36 -7.12 -2.60
N VAL A 181 1.38 -6.31 -2.99
CA VAL A 181 1.62 -4.95 -3.50
C VAL A 181 0.64 -3.97 -2.89
N HIS A 182 1.08 -2.73 -2.70
CA HIS A 182 0.23 -1.63 -2.27
C HIS A 182 0.05 -0.58 -3.37
N SER A 183 -1.19 -0.14 -3.55
CA SER A 183 -1.60 0.93 -4.47
C SER A 183 -2.28 2.06 -3.73
N HIS A 184 -1.88 3.29 -4.03
CA HIS A 184 -2.39 4.49 -3.38
C HIS A 184 -3.36 5.29 -4.29
N VAL A 185 -3.77 4.71 -5.43
CA VAL A 185 -4.55 5.42 -6.45
C VAL A 185 -5.91 5.87 -5.94
N VAL A 186 -6.63 5.01 -5.19
CA VAL A 186 -8.00 5.30 -4.75
C VAL A 186 -7.99 6.39 -3.68
N ASP A 187 -7.06 6.35 -2.71
CA ASP A 187 -6.91 7.42 -1.70
C ASP A 187 -6.73 8.81 -2.33
N ILE A 188 -5.75 8.99 -3.23
CA ILE A 188 -5.52 10.31 -3.84
C ILE A 188 -6.72 10.78 -4.65
N MET A 189 -7.40 9.88 -5.37
CA MET A 189 -8.62 10.23 -6.08
C MET A 189 -9.75 10.57 -5.12
N GLY A 190 -9.84 9.91 -3.97
CA GLY A 190 -10.77 10.23 -2.89
C GLY A 190 -10.57 11.64 -2.37
N HIS A 191 -9.34 12.02 -2.00
CA HIS A 191 -8.99 13.40 -1.61
C HIS A 191 -9.33 14.44 -2.69
N THR A 192 -9.27 14.04 -3.96
CA THR A 192 -9.52 14.93 -5.11
C THR A 192 -11.01 15.02 -5.48
N TYR A 193 -11.77 13.94 -5.30
CA TYR A 193 -13.12 13.75 -5.84
C TYR A 193 -14.21 13.47 -4.80
N ALA A 194 -13.91 13.57 -3.50
CA ALA A 194 -14.89 13.31 -2.42
C ALA A 194 -16.18 14.16 -2.45
N GLU A 195 -16.21 15.24 -3.22
CA GLU A 195 -17.40 16.09 -3.44
C GLU A 195 -17.99 15.93 -4.87
N ARG A 196 -17.44 15.02 -5.66
CA ARG A 196 -17.73 14.82 -7.09
C ARG A 196 -18.02 13.34 -7.37
N GLU A 197 -19.19 12.88 -6.94
CA GLU A 197 -19.64 11.48 -7.00
C GLU A 197 -19.32 10.80 -8.33
N ALA A 198 -19.72 11.40 -9.46
CA ALA A 198 -19.50 10.82 -10.78
C ALA A 198 -18.00 10.56 -11.08
N ARG A 199 -17.10 11.46 -10.66
CA ARG A 199 -15.66 11.31 -10.88
C ARG A 199 -15.04 10.28 -9.95
N TYR A 200 -15.49 10.22 -8.70
CA TYR A 200 -14.99 9.21 -7.78
C TYR A 200 -15.49 7.80 -8.15
N ARG A 201 -16.74 7.71 -8.59
CA ARG A 201 -17.32 6.49 -9.16
C ARG A 201 -16.54 5.99 -10.38
N GLU A 202 -16.16 6.88 -11.30
CA GLU A 202 -15.30 6.53 -12.45
C GLU A 202 -13.95 5.92 -11.98
N THR A 203 -13.40 6.37 -10.85
CA THR A 203 -12.18 5.76 -10.27
C THR A 203 -12.45 4.34 -9.78
N TYR A 204 -13.56 4.13 -9.06
CA TYR A 204 -13.96 2.82 -8.55
C TYR A 204 -14.26 1.83 -9.67
N GLU A 205 -15.02 2.25 -10.69
CA GLU A 205 -15.31 1.42 -11.86
C GLU A 205 -14.02 1.06 -12.61
N TRP A 206 -13.08 1.99 -12.72
CA TRP A 206 -11.79 1.74 -13.35
C TRP A 206 -10.92 0.74 -12.57
N ILE A 207 -10.75 0.93 -11.26
CA ILE A 207 -9.93 0.02 -10.44
C ILE A 207 -10.59 -1.36 -10.33
N ASP A 208 -11.91 -1.43 -10.28
CA ASP A 208 -12.68 -2.68 -10.34
C ASP A 208 -12.36 -3.46 -11.64
N GLU A 209 -12.38 -2.79 -12.79
CA GLU A 209 -11.96 -3.40 -14.06
C GLU A 209 -10.51 -3.92 -13.99
N GLN A 210 -9.59 -3.18 -13.36
CA GLN A 210 -8.20 -3.62 -13.21
C GLN A 210 -8.06 -4.85 -12.32
N VAL A 211 -8.84 -4.93 -11.24
CA VAL A 211 -8.90 -6.13 -10.39
C VAL A 211 -9.50 -7.31 -11.16
N GLY A 212 -10.47 -7.06 -12.05
CA GLY A 212 -11.00 -8.07 -12.97
C GLY A 212 -9.90 -8.70 -13.84
N TYR A 213 -9.00 -7.89 -14.43
CA TYR A 213 -7.86 -8.42 -15.19
C TYR A 213 -6.87 -9.22 -14.34
N LEU A 214 -6.73 -8.88 -13.06
CA LEU A 214 -5.91 -9.62 -12.10
C LEU A 214 -6.53 -10.98 -11.76
N ARG A 215 -7.85 -11.04 -11.52
CA ARG A 215 -8.61 -12.28 -11.24
C ARG A 215 -8.48 -13.32 -12.35
N GLU A 216 -8.35 -12.90 -13.61
CA GLU A 216 -8.11 -13.83 -14.73
C GLU A 216 -6.79 -14.60 -14.64
N ARG A 217 -5.85 -14.16 -13.78
CA ARG A 217 -4.47 -14.69 -13.68
C ARG A 217 -4.12 -15.23 -12.30
N VAL A 218 -4.92 -14.89 -11.29
CA VAL A 218 -4.64 -15.16 -9.88
C VAL A 218 -5.73 -16.08 -9.34
N ASP A 219 -5.34 -17.28 -8.91
CA ASP A 219 -6.27 -18.26 -8.33
C ASP A 219 -6.63 -17.96 -6.87
N ARG A 220 -5.72 -17.31 -6.13
CA ARG A 220 -5.87 -16.97 -4.70
C ARG A 220 -5.62 -15.47 -4.51
N LEU A 221 -6.68 -14.67 -4.48
CA LEU A 221 -6.60 -13.22 -4.43
C LEU A 221 -7.20 -12.69 -3.12
N VAL A 222 -6.47 -11.78 -2.48
CA VAL A 222 -6.95 -11.00 -1.35
C VAL A 222 -6.83 -9.51 -1.70
N VAL A 223 -7.92 -8.78 -1.58
CA VAL A 223 -7.97 -7.32 -1.66
C VAL A 223 -8.19 -6.76 -0.26
N LEU A 224 -7.33 -5.82 0.15
CA LEU A 224 -7.39 -5.17 1.46
C LEU A 224 -7.49 -3.66 1.28
N SER A 225 -8.26 -3.03 2.16
CA SER A 225 -8.20 -1.59 2.41
C SER A 225 -7.98 -1.33 3.89
N ASP A 226 -7.09 -0.40 4.20
CA ASP A 226 -6.74 -0.01 5.57
C ASP A 226 -7.74 0.98 6.18
N HIS A 227 -8.45 1.74 5.34
CA HIS A 227 -9.53 2.65 5.69
C HIS A 227 -10.47 2.90 4.51
N GLY A 228 -11.43 3.82 4.65
CA GLY A 228 -12.23 4.34 3.53
C GLY A 228 -12.06 5.85 3.36
N MET A 229 -12.95 6.47 2.60
CA MET A 229 -12.98 7.91 2.33
C MET A 229 -14.36 8.47 2.65
N GLN A 230 -14.41 9.56 3.42
CA GLN A 230 -15.63 10.32 3.65
C GLN A 230 -15.99 11.14 2.40
N VAL A 231 -17.27 11.19 2.05
CA VAL A 231 -17.76 11.81 0.81
C VAL A 231 -19.00 12.67 1.03
N GLY A 232 -19.18 13.70 0.19
CA GLY A 232 -20.21 14.73 0.37
C GLY A 232 -21.64 14.31 -0.01
N TRP A 233 -21.81 13.14 -0.63
CA TRP A 233 -23.13 12.58 -0.96
C TRP A 233 -23.60 11.49 0.00
N LEU A 234 -22.75 11.08 0.94
CA LEU A 234 -23.15 10.29 2.10
C LEU A 234 -23.34 11.22 3.30
N ASP A 235 -23.93 10.72 4.38
CA ASP A 235 -24.11 11.45 5.65
C ASP A 235 -22.78 11.57 6.44
N ASP A 236 -21.65 11.76 5.75
CA ASP A 236 -20.32 11.91 6.33
C ASP A 236 -20.05 13.39 6.70
N GLU A 237 -19.24 13.61 7.75
CA GLU A 237 -19.07 14.94 8.34
C GLU A 237 -18.00 15.77 7.61
N GLU A 238 -16.93 15.12 7.13
CA GLU A 238 -15.75 15.78 6.55
C GLU A 238 -15.32 15.13 5.22
N PRO A 239 -15.99 15.44 4.10
CA PRO A 239 -15.62 14.91 2.78
C PRO A 239 -14.16 15.17 2.43
N GLY A 240 -13.49 14.13 1.90
CA GLY A 240 -12.05 14.17 1.58
C GLY A 240 -11.15 13.90 2.79
N THR A 241 -11.71 13.41 3.89
CA THR A 241 -10.95 12.83 5.00
C THR A 241 -11.22 11.33 5.10
N HIS A 242 -10.39 10.59 5.83
CA HIS A 242 -10.52 9.14 5.87
C HIS A 242 -11.75 8.72 6.70
N SER A 243 -12.39 7.62 6.31
CA SER A 243 -13.47 6.96 7.05
C SER A 243 -12.96 5.67 7.72
N PHE A 244 -13.69 5.14 8.69
CA PHE A 244 -13.37 3.85 9.34
C PHE A 244 -13.95 2.64 8.58
N GLU A 245 -14.21 2.79 7.28
CA GLU A 245 -14.91 1.81 6.45
C GLU A 245 -13.93 0.98 5.61
N ALA A 246 -12.85 0.54 6.27
CA ALA A 246 -11.90 -0.44 5.75
C ALA A 246 -12.60 -1.76 5.39
N PHE A 247 -11.96 -2.56 4.53
CA PHE A 247 -12.56 -3.81 4.08
C PHE A 247 -11.52 -4.85 3.69
N VAL A 248 -11.96 -6.10 3.74
CA VAL A 248 -11.23 -7.27 3.24
C VAL A 248 -12.14 -7.99 2.26
N SER A 249 -11.57 -8.44 1.15
CA SER A 249 -12.24 -9.29 0.19
C SER A 249 -11.29 -10.36 -0.30
N ALA A 250 -11.78 -11.58 -0.49
CA ALA A 250 -10.94 -12.70 -0.86
C ALA A 250 -11.66 -13.73 -1.74
N GLU A 251 -10.86 -14.42 -2.55
CA GLU A 251 -11.24 -15.55 -3.39
C GLU A 251 -10.10 -16.58 -3.38
N GLY A 252 -10.42 -17.87 -3.35
CA GLY A 252 -9.41 -18.94 -3.36
C GLY A 252 -8.60 -19.09 -2.06
N VAL A 253 -9.13 -18.59 -0.93
CA VAL A 253 -8.55 -18.75 0.41
C VAL A 253 -9.54 -19.41 1.36
N ASP A 254 -9.05 -20.00 2.44
CA ASP A 254 -9.84 -20.82 3.35
C ASP A 254 -10.14 -20.12 4.69
N GLY A 255 -11.29 -20.46 5.27
CA GLY A 255 -11.67 -20.02 6.61
C GLY A 255 -12.36 -18.65 6.66
N PRO A 256 -12.79 -18.21 7.86
CA PRO A 256 -13.47 -16.93 8.02
C PRO A 256 -12.51 -15.76 7.75
N LEU A 257 -13.04 -14.68 7.16
CA LEU A 257 -12.30 -13.42 6.98
C LEU A 257 -11.90 -12.81 8.34
N PRO A 258 -10.79 -12.05 8.41
CA PRO A 258 -10.36 -11.39 9.64
C PRO A 258 -11.33 -10.28 10.04
N ASP A 259 -11.52 -10.09 11.34
CA ASP A 259 -12.42 -9.06 11.88
C ASP A 259 -11.73 -7.68 11.93
N SER A 260 -10.41 -7.63 12.15
CA SER A 260 -9.64 -6.40 12.28
C SER A 260 -8.33 -6.41 11.49
N VAL A 261 -7.81 -5.21 11.17
CA VAL A 261 -6.46 -5.00 10.61
C VAL A 261 -5.35 -5.69 11.41
N TYR A 262 -5.54 -5.90 12.72
CA TYR A 262 -4.61 -6.62 13.59
C TYR A 262 -4.58 -8.14 13.32
N ASP A 263 -5.69 -8.70 12.84
CA ASP A 263 -5.84 -10.15 12.64
C ASP A 263 -5.34 -10.61 11.26
N VAL A 264 -5.14 -9.67 10.33
CA VAL A 264 -4.81 -9.96 8.93
C VAL A 264 -3.52 -10.77 8.79
N ARG A 265 -2.48 -10.45 9.57
CA ARG A 265 -1.22 -11.22 9.52
C ARG A 265 -1.44 -12.69 9.85
N GLU A 266 -2.09 -12.99 10.97
CA GLU A 266 -2.30 -14.37 11.42
C GLU A 266 -3.21 -15.11 10.43
N TRP A 267 -4.25 -14.43 9.96
CA TRP A 267 -5.16 -14.97 8.96
C TRP A 267 -4.45 -15.32 7.64
N LEU A 268 -3.65 -14.40 7.08
CA LEU A 268 -2.87 -14.64 5.87
C LEU A 268 -1.83 -15.75 6.07
N ALA A 269 -1.14 -15.77 7.22
CA ALA A 269 -0.18 -16.83 7.54
C ALA A 269 -0.83 -18.22 7.56
N GLY A 270 -2.09 -18.31 7.99
CA GLY A 270 -2.87 -19.54 7.93
C GLY A 270 -3.22 -20.03 6.51
N GLN A 271 -3.05 -19.17 5.49
CA GLN A 271 -3.27 -19.52 4.07
C GLN A 271 -2.02 -20.07 3.37
N LEU A 272 -0.86 -19.94 4.00
CA LEU A 272 0.41 -20.26 3.37
C LEU A 272 0.76 -21.73 3.60
N ASP A 273 1.01 -22.46 2.51
CA ASP A 273 1.58 -23.81 2.59
C ASP A 273 3.07 -23.74 2.99
N GLU A 274 3.62 -24.85 3.52
CA GLU A 274 5.07 -24.97 3.74
C GLU A 274 5.79 -24.76 2.39
N ALA A 275 6.53 -23.66 2.27
CA ALA A 275 7.22 -23.27 1.03
C ALA A 275 8.08 -24.42 0.49
N VAL A 276 8.00 -24.64 -0.83
CA VAL A 276 8.93 -25.54 -1.52
C VAL A 276 10.32 -24.92 -1.45
N ALA A 277 11.31 -25.70 -0.99
CA ALA A 277 12.69 -25.22 -0.89
C ALA A 277 13.15 -24.65 -2.23
N ALA A 278 13.50 -23.36 -2.25
CA ALA A 278 13.98 -22.68 -3.45
C ALA A 278 15.22 -23.40 -4.02
N ASP A 279 15.30 -23.51 -5.36
CA ASP A 279 16.49 -24.02 -6.03
C ASP A 279 17.63 -22.99 -5.84
N GLU A 280 18.51 -23.23 -4.86
CA GLU A 280 19.63 -22.35 -4.48
C GLU A 280 20.74 -22.25 -5.55
N ARG A 281 20.48 -22.65 -6.80
CA ARG A 281 21.45 -22.51 -7.88
C ARG A 281 21.69 -21.03 -8.15
N ALA A 282 22.94 -20.63 -7.97
CA ALA A 282 23.39 -19.31 -8.36
C ALA A 282 23.05 -19.06 -9.84
N ALA A 283 22.41 -17.93 -10.12
CA ALA A 283 22.16 -17.49 -11.49
C ALA A 283 23.51 -17.39 -12.24
N SER A 284 23.55 -17.96 -13.43
CA SER A 284 24.71 -17.89 -14.33
C SER A 284 24.32 -17.24 -15.64
N SER A 285 25.20 -16.40 -16.18
CA SER A 285 25.05 -15.92 -17.55
C SER A 285 25.75 -16.87 -18.51
N ASP A 286 25.03 -17.33 -19.53
CA ASP A 286 25.65 -18.02 -20.68
C ASP A 286 26.47 -17.06 -21.55
N THR A 287 26.33 -15.74 -21.33
CA THR A 287 27.10 -14.73 -22.05
C THR A 287 28.55 -14.78 -21.59
N PRO A 288 29.52 -14.92 -22.50
CA PRO A 288 30.93 -14.90 -22.14
C PRO A 288 31.29 -13.61 -21.38
N VAL A 289 31.94 -13.76 -20.22
CA VAL A 289 32.34 -12.63 -19.37
C VAL A 289 33.12 -11.57 -20.15
N GLN A 290 33.98 -11.98 -21.10
CA GLN A 290 34.71 -11.03 -21.94
C GLN A 290 33.78 -10.16 -22.79
N HIS A 291 32.70 -10.73 -23.33
CA HIS A 291 31.71 -9.95 -24.08
C HIS A 291 30.95 -8.97 -23.17
N LEU A 292 30.62 -9.39 -21.94
CA LEU A 292 30.01 -8.50 -20.94
C LEU A 292 30.95 -7.35 -20.56
N LYS A 293 32.26 -7.60 -20.45
CA LYS A 293 33.28 -6.57 -20.22
C LYS A 293 33.44 -5.64 -21.42
N ASP A 294 33.47 -6.19 -22.65
CA ASP A 294 33.58 -5.39 -23.88
C ASP A 294 32.36 -4.46 -24.07
N LEU A 295 31.18 -4.89 -23.61
CA LEU A 295 29.96 -4.07 -23.57
C LEU A 295 29.92 -3.08 -22.41
N GLY A 296 30.86 -3.15 -21.46
CA GLY A 296 30.89 -2.30 -20.26
C GLY A 296 29.85 -2.68 -19.20
N TYR A 297 29.26 -3.88 -19.26
CA TYR A 297 28.33 -4.39 -18.24
C TYR A 297 29.05 -4.97 -17.02
N MET A 298 30.36 -5.22 -17.11
CA MET A 298 31.20 -5.73 -16.03
C MET A 298 32.60 -5.10 -16.10
N GLU A 299 33.23 -4.89 -14.94
CA GLU A 299 34.65 -4.49 -14.84
C GLU A 299 35.60 -5.70 -14.83
#